data_AF-M5IN54-F1
#
_entry.id   AF-M5IN54-F1
#
_cell.length_a   1.000
_cell.length_b   1.000
_cell.length_c   1.000
_cell.angle_alpha   90.00
_cell.angle_beta   90.00
_cell.angle_gamma   90.00
#
_symmetry.space_group_name_H-M   'P 1'
#
loop_
_entity.id
_entity.type
_entity.pdbx_description
1 polymer ?
#
loop_
_entity_poly.entity_id
_entity_poly.type
_entity_poly.pdbx_seq_one_letter_code
_entity_poly.pdbx_strand_id
1 'polypeptide(L)' 'MTADDNIVKRVCKELNITQRELAERIGMSEGGLRSALSLGKITPQVERACEMVLKIYELEKELENYKILQNALKSMIV' A
#
# COMPACT_ATOMS: atom_id res chain seq x y z
N MET A 1 -12.07 21.07 -2.10
CA MET A 1 -11.74 19.83 -1.37
C MET A 1 -13.06 19.14 -1.09
N THR A 2 -13.46 18.19 -1.94
CA THR A 2 -14.80 17.56 -1.88
C THR A 2 -14.68 16.11 -1.44
N ALA A 3 -15.46 15.76 -0.40
CA ALA A 3 -15.92 14.44 0.02
C ALA A 3 -14.89 13.30 0.08
N ASP A 4 -14.43 12.99 1.29
CA ASP A 4 -13.90 11.69 1.73
C ASP A 4 -13.12 10.89 0.67
N ASP A 5 -11.84 11.19 0.52
CA ASP A 5 -10.93 10.29 -0.18
C ASP A 5 -10.88 8.98 0.62
N ASN A 6 -11.65 8.00 0.15
CA ASN A 6 -11.64 6.67 0.76
C ASN A 6 -10.21 6.11 0.76
N ILE A 7 -9.91 5.26 1.75
CA ILE A 7 -8.58 4.71 1.97
C ILE A 7 -7.96 4.11 0.70
N VAL A 8 -8.77 3.47 -0.15
CA VAL A 8 -8.32 2.90 -1.43
C VAL A 8 -7.71 3.94 -2.35
N LYS A 9 -8.38 5.08 -2.58
CA LYS A 9 -7.83 6.18 -3.41
C LYS A 9 -6.56 6.74 -2.80
N ARG A 10 -6.52 6.90 -1.47
CA ARG A 10 -5.34 7.40 -0.75
C ARG A 10 -4.13 6.47 -0.97
N VAL A 11 -4.30 5.17 -0.76
CA VAL A 11 -3.23 4.17 -0.94
C VAL A 11 -2.75 4.11 -2.38
N CYS A 12 -3.66 4.09 -3.37
CA CYS A 12 -3.27 4.12 -4.78
C CYS A 12 -2.42 5.34 -5.11
N LYS A 13 -2.77 6.51 -4.59
CA LYS A 13 -2.03 7.76 -4.81
C LYS A 13 -0.67 7.75 -4.09
N GLU A 14 -0.64 7.33 -2.83
CA GLU A 14 0.56 7.34 -1.99
C GLU A 14 1.64 6.37 -2.50
N LEU A 15 1.21 5.19 -2.95
CA LEU A 15 2.12 4.17 -3.48
C LEU A 15 2.34 4.28 -4.99
N ASN A 16 1.67 5.23 -5.66
CA ASN A 16 1.66 5.38 -7.12
C ASN A 16 1.30 4.06 -7.85
N ILE A 17 0.23 3.40 -7.40
CA ILE A 17 -0.29 2.15 -7.97
C ILE A 17 -1.71 2.31 -8.47
N THR A 18 -2.11 1.43 -9.37
CA THR A 18 -3.48 1.30 -9.88
C THR A 18 -4.41 0.64 -8.86
N GLN A 19 -5.73 0.83 -9.02
CA GLN A 19 -6.72 0.11 -8.21
C GLN A 19 -6.67 -1.40 -8.44
N ARG A 20 -6.29 -1.84 -9.65
CA ARG A 20 -6.08 -3.26 -9.98
C ARG A 20 -4.95 -3.86 -9.14
N GLU A 21 -3.80 -3.19 -9.08
CA GLU A 21 -2.65 -3.63 -8.29
C GLU A 21 -2.96 -3.63 -6.80
N LEU A 22 -3.70 -2.63 -6.31
CA LEU A 22 -4.15 -2.65 -4.92
C LEU A 22 -5.09 -3.83 -4.65
N ALA A 23 -6.06 -4.10 -5.53
CA ALA A 23 -6.97 -5.24 -5.40
C ALA A 23 -6.20 -6.56 -5.31
N GLU A 24 -5.22 -6.76 -6.18
CA GLU A 24 -4.35 -7.94 -6.16
C GLU A 24 -3.59 -8.06 -4.82
N ARG A 25 -3.03 -6.96 -4.30
CA ARG A 25 -2.30 -6.95 -3.02
C ARG A 25 -3.19 -7.28 -1.81
N ILE A 26 -4.46 -6.87 -1.84
CA ILE A 26 -5.42 -7.15 -0.74
C ILE A 26 -6.22 -8.44 -0.95
N GLY A 27 -5.91 -9.23 -1.98
CA GLY A 27 -6.56 -10.52 -2.25
C GLY A 27 -7.99 -10.39 -2.82
N MET A 28 -8.28 -9.31 -3.53
CA MET A 28 -9.56 -9.07 -4.20
C MET A 28 -9.40 -9.08 -5.73
N SER A 29 -10.50 -9.35 -6.44
CA SER A 29 -10.55 -9.06 -7.88
C SER A 29 -10.71 -7.55 -8.12
N GLU A 30 -10.17 -7.05 -9.23
CA GLU A 30 -10.35 -5.64 -9.63
C GLU A 30 -11.83 -5.26 -9.69
N GLY A 31 -12.66 -6.12 -10.31
CA GLY A 31 -14.10 -5.91 -10.41
C GLY A 31 -14.80 -5.87 -9.05
N GLY A 32 -14.35 -6.69 -8.09
CA GLY A 32 -14.85 -6.71 -6.72
C GLY A 32 -14.55 -5.42 -5.98
N LEU A 33 -13.30 -4.95 -6.04
CA LEU A 33 -12.89 -3.69 -5.42
C LEU A 33 -13.60 -2.49 -6.06
N ARG A 34 -13.68 -2.45 -7.40
CA ARG A 34 -14.37 -1.39 -8.14
C ARG A 34 -15.86 -1.31 -7.78
N SER A 35 -16.51 -2.46 -7.64
CA SER A 35 -17.93 -2.52 -7.24
C SER A 35 -18.14 -2.07 -5.80
N ALA A 36 -17.24 -2.44 -4.88
CA ALA A 36 -17.30 -1.98 -3.50
C ALA A 36 -17.15 -0.45 -3.40
N LEU A 37 -16.25 0.13 -4.21
CA LEU A 37 -16.06 1.58 -4.32
C LEU A 37 -17.30 2.29 -4.88
N SER A 38 -17.85 1.80 -5.99
CA SER A 38 -19.01 2.44 -6.65
C SER A 38 -20.27 2.38 -5.79
N LEU A 39 -20.43 1.31 -5.00
CA LEU A 39 -21.55 1.13 -4.08
C LEU A 39 -21.34 1.82 -2.73
N GLY A 40 -20.16 2.40 -2.46
CA GLY A 40 -19.82 2.96 -1.15
C GLY A 40 -19.78 1.91 -0.03
N LYS A 41 -19.53 0.64 -0.37
CA LYS A 41 -19.54 -0.52 0.53
C LYS A 41 -18.12 -1.04 0.79
N ILE A 42 -17.20 -0.14 1.12
CA ILE A 42 -15.88 -0.54 1.61
C ILE A 42 -16.06 -1.09 3.02
N THR A 43 -15.72 -2.36 3.21
CA THR A 43 -15.84 -3.01 4.51
C THR A 43 -14.61 -2.70 5.38
N PRO A 44 -14.71 -2.77 6.71
CA PRO A 44 -13.56 -2.57 7.60
C PRO A 44 -12.39 -3.52 7.30
N GLN A 45 -12.67 -4.72 6.77
CA GLN A 45 -11.63 -5.65 6.34
C GLN A 45 -10.82 -5.12 5.15
N VAL A 46 -11.48 -4.49 4.16
CA VAL A 46 -10.82 -3.86 3.02
C VAL A 46 -10.00 -2.65 3.48
N GLU A 47 -10.54 -1.85 4.40
CA GLU A 47 -9.81 -0.72 4.98
C GLU A 47 -8.54 -1.18 5.70
N ARG A 48 -8.65 -2.18 6.58
CA ARG A 48 -7.49 -2.74 7.25
C ARG A 48 -6.48 -3.36 6.30
N ALA A 49 -6.92 -4.04 5.26
CA ALA A 49 -6.01 -4.58 4.25
C ALA A 49 -5.23 -3.47 3.56
N CYS A 50 -5.88 -2.34 3.24
CA CYS A 50 -5.20 -1.17 2.67
C CYS A 50 -4.16 -0.55 3.64
N GLU A 51 -4.50 -0.43 4.92
CA GLU A 51 -3.54 0.02 5.95
C GLU A 51 -2.35 -0.93 6.10
N MET A 52 -2.58 -2.25 6.01
CA MET A 52 -1.52 -3.24 6.05
C MET A 52 -0.58 -3.09 4.85
N VAL A 53 -1.10 -2.83 3.64
CA VAL A 53 -0.27 -2.57 2.45
C VAL A 53 0.62 -1.34 2.66
N LEU A 54 0.10 -0.25 3.23
CA LEU A 54 0.92 0.92 3.57
C LEU A 54 2.02 0.57 4.57
N LYS A 55 1.68 -0.18 5.63
CA LYS A 55 2.65 -0.54 6.66
C LYS A 55 3.76 -1.43 6.11
N ILE A 56 3.42 -2.38 5.23
CA ILE A 56 4.41 -3.21 4.54
C ILE A 56 5.37 -2.34 3.73
N TYR A 57 4.86 -1.38 2.95
CA TYR A 57 5.70 -0.51 2.15
C TYR A 57 6.63 0.37 2.99
N GLU A 58 6.14 0.89 4.11
CA GLU A 58 6.95 1.64 5.08
C GLU A 58 8.10 0.76 5.65
N LEU A 59 7.77 -0.45 6.09
CA LEU A 59 8.75 -1.40 6.63
C LEU A 59 9.78 -1.84 5.58
N GLU A 60 9.37 -2.03 4.33
CA GLU A 60 10.28 -2.35 3.22
C GLU A 60 11.30 -1.22 2.99
N LYS A 61 10.84 0.04 3.04
CA LYS A 61 11.71 1.22 2.93
C LYS A 61 12.68 1.35 4.11
N GLU A 62 12.21 1.12 5.33
CA GLU A 62 13.08 1.07 6.51
C GLU A 62 14.14 -0.02 6.37
N LEU A 63 13.75 -1.21 5.94
CA LEU A 63 14.65 -2.34 5.72
C LEU A 63 15.70 -2.02 4.64
N GLU A 64 15.32 -1.35 3.56
CA GLU A 64 16.25 -0.89 2.53
C GLU A 64 17.30 0.07 3.11
N ASN A 65 16.90 1.03 3.94
CA ASN A 65 17.83 1.94 4.62
C ASN A 65 18.83 1.19 5.50
N TYR A 66 18.37 0.20 6.27
CA TYR A 66 19.26 -0.63 7.08
C TYR A 66 20.24 -1.44 6.23
N LYS A 67 19.81 -1.97 5.09
CA LYS A 67 20.68 -2.69 4.16
C LYS A 67 21.73 -1.77 3.54
N ILE A 68 21.35 -0.54 3.17
CA ILE A 68 22.29 0.47 2.66
C ILE A 68 23.35 0.78 3.71
N LEU A 69 22.95 1.04 4.96
CA LEU A 69 23.87 1.28 6.07
C LEU A 69 24.81 0.09 6.29
N GLN A 70 24.27 -1.13 6.34
CA GLN A 70 25.07 -2.34 6.51
C GLN A 70 26.12 -2.50 5.41
N ASN A 71 25.75 -2.22 4.16
CA ASN A 71 26.65 -2.31 3.03
C ASN A 71 27.74 -1.24 3.08
N ALA A 72 27.41 0.00 3.44
CA ALA A 72 28.38 1.07 3.62
C ALA A 72 29.41 0.75 4.72
N LEU A 73 28.96 0.15 5.83
CA LEU A 73 29.86 -0.32 6.89
C LEU A 73 30.78 -1.44 6.41
N LYS A 74 30.25 -2.42 5.66
CA LYS A 74 31.05 -3.52 5.09
C LYS A 74 32.13 -3.00 4.13
N SER A 75 31.82 -2.02 3.29
CA SER A 75 32.79 -1.44 2.35
C SER A 75 33.90 -0.60 2.99
N MET A 76 33.83 -0.32 4.29
CA MET A 76 34.89 0.38 5.03
C MET A 76 35.87 -0.56 5.74
N ILE A 77 35.51 -1.84 5.92
CA ILE A 77 36.30 -2.83 6.66
C ILE A 77 37.08 -3.76 5.70
N VAL A 78 36.67 -3.81 4.43
CA VAL A 78 37.33 -4.53 3.32
C VAL A 78 37.94 -3.50 2.37
#